data_AF-A0A389MKN1-F1
#
_entry.id   AF-A0A389MKN1-F1
#
_cell.length_a   1.000
_cell.length_b   1.000
_cell.length_c   1.000
_cell.angle_alpha   90.00
_cell.angle_beta   90.00
_cell.angle_gamma   90.00
#
_symmetry.space_group_name_H-M   'P 1'
#
loop_
_entity.id
_entity.type
_entity.pdbx_description
1 polymer ?
#
loop_
_entity_poly.entity_id
_entity_poly.type
_entity_poly.pdbx_seq_one_letter_code
_entity_poly.pdbx_strand_id
1 'polypeptide(L)'
;MDVITQMCQERDRARQAAADRTRQLQELMLEHVSAIAAETAKAARLDQMIATLQQGAAYAPEPAQAADQAETKAEARPAPDDEPVPDEAERMPAPKVSGLVAQVIVDALAKAGAKGLSGTEVNDAVRDAGYTLDASEKNKTRLKNKNLVYHDRKAQHWYLKDPTKA
;
A
#
# COMPACT_ATOMS: atom_id res chain seq x y z
N MET A 1 2.03 63.24 18.10
CA MET A 1 2.36 62.40 16.93
C MET A 1 1.41 62.78 15.82
N ASP A 2 1.92 63.12 14.65
CA ASP A 2 1.12 63.53 13.49
C ASP A 2 0.45 62.30 12.84
N VAL A 3 -0.80 62.46 12.40
CA VAL A 3 -1.62 61.39 11.77
C VAL A 3 -0.93 60.85 10.51
N ILE A 4 -0.26 61.73 9.76
CA ILE A 4 0.48 61.34 8.55
C ILE A 4 1.64 60.40 8.90
N THR A 5 2.35 60.68 10.00
CA THR A 5 3.45 59.82 10.47
C THR A 5 2.92 58.45 10.90
N GLN A 6 1.77 58.41 11.58
CA GLN A 6 1.14 57.15 12.00
C GLN A 6 0.74 56.29 10.80
N MET A 7 0.08 56.87 9.80
CA MET A 7 -0.33 56.15 8.59
C MET A 7 0.85 55.60 7.80
N CYS A 8 1.94 56.36 7.68
CA CYS A 8 3.16 55.89 7.02
C CYS A 8 3.76 54.68 7.76
N GLN A 9 3.83 54.72 9.09
CA GLN A 9 4.33 53.59 9.89
C GLN A 9 3.46 52.34 9.75
N GLU A 10 2.13 52.48 9.75
CA GLU A 10 1.22 51.36 9.57
C GLU A 10 1.36 50.72 8.19
N ARG A 11 1.47 51.54 7.13
CA ARG A 11 1.72 51.05 5.77
C ARG A 11 3.04 50.30 5.65
N ASP A 12 4.10 50.81 6.27
CA ASP A 12 5.41 50.18 6.20
C ASP A 12 5.45 48.88 7.01
N ARG A 13 4.79 48.83 8.18
CA ARG A 13 4.57 47.56 8.91
C ARG A 13 3.78 46.55 8.08
N ALA A 14 2.73 46.99 7.39
CA ALA A 14 1.93 46.11 6.54
C ALA A 14 2.74 45.55 5.36
N ARG A 15 3.58 46.39 4.73
CA ARG A 15 4.50 45.95 3.66
C ARG A 15 5.53 44.96 4.17
N GLN A 16 6.09 45.21 5.35
CA GLN A 16 7.08 44.33 5.95
C GLN A 16 6.48 42.97 6.33
N ALA A 17 5.30 42.97 6.95
CA ALA A 17 4.57 41.74 7.25
C ALA A 17 4.21 40.93 5.99
N ALA A 18 3.89 41.59 4.87
CA ALA A 18 3.65 40.91 3.60
C ALA A 18 4.92 40.29 3.01
N ALA A 19 6.05 41.00 3.10
CA ALA A 19 7.35 40.49 2.67
C ALA A 19 7.78 39.28 3.54
N ASP A 20 7.60 39.37 4.86
CA ASP A 20 7.93 38.30 5.80
C ASP A 20 7.09 37.04 5.55
N ARG A 21 5.78 37.19 5.31
CA ARG A 21 4.91 36.06 4.92
C ARG A 21 5.36 35.40 3.62
N THR A 22 5.75 36.21 2.64
CA THR A 22 6.24 35.70 1.35
C THR A 22 7.53 34.92 1.54
N ARG A 23 8.45 35.42 2.37
CA ARG A 23 9.70 34.75 2.72
C ARG A 23 9.45 33.43 3.46
N GLN A 24 8.56 33.42 4.46
CA GLN A 24 8.17 32.21 5.18
C GLN A 24 7.58 31.15 4.24
N LEU A 25 6.74 31.57 3.28
CA LEU A 25 6.19 30.65 2.29
C LEU A 25 7.29 30.06 1.39
N GLN A 26 8.25 30.88 0.95
CA GLN A 26 9.38 30.41 0.16
C GLN A 26 10.27 29.42 0.92
N GLU A 27 10.55 29.69 2.21
CA GLU A 27 11.32 28.80 3.07
C GLU A 27 10.61 27.45 3.23
N LEU A 28 9.31 27.45 3.52
CA LEU A 28 8.50 26.23 3.65
C LEU A 28 8.41 25.46 2.31
N MET A 29 8.29 26.16 1.18
CA MET A 29 8.35 25.52 -0.13
C MET A 29 9.69 24.84 -0.39
N LEU A 30 10.81 25.49 -0.06
CA LEU A 30 12.15 24.91 -0.22
C LEU A 30 12.34 23.67 0.66
N GLU A 31 11.85 23.71 1.91
CA GLU A 31 11.85 22.56 2.81
C GLU A 31 11.08 21.37 2.19
N HIS A 32 9.86 21.60 1.70
CA HIS A 32 9.08 20.55 1.05
C HIS A 32 9.75 19.98 -0.21
N VAL A 33 10.31 20.84 -1.06
CA VAL A 33 11.05 20.39 -2.25
C VAL A 33 12.25 19.53 -1.84
N SER A 34 12.98 19.92 -0.79
CA SER A 34 14.10 19.13 -0.28
C SER A 34 13.67 17.76 0.27
N ALA A 35 12.53 17.69 0.97
CA ALA A 35 11.96 16.45 1.48
C ALA A 35 11.54 15.52 0.34
N ILE A 36 10.89 16.07 -0.70
CA ILE A 36 10.54 15.31 -1.91
C ILE A 36 11.81 14.78 -2.59
N ALA A 37 12.85 15.61 -2.72
CA ALA A 37 14.12 15.18 -3.30
C ALA A 37 14.74 14.01 -2.50
N ALA A 38 14.71 14.06 -1.16
CA ALA A 38 15.20 12.97 -0.33
C ALA A 38 14.39 11.67 -0.51
N GLU A 39 13.07 11.76 -0.57
CA GLU A 39 12.21 10.59 -0.81
C GLU A 39 12.40 10.00 -2.21
N THR A 40 12.52 10.84 -3.25
CA THR A 40 12.82 10.37 -4.61
C THR A 40 14.17 9.67 -4.69
N ALA A 41 15.18 10.13 -3.93
CA ALA A 41 16.48 9.45 -3.85
C ALA A 41 16.37 8.08 -3.16
N LYS A 42 15.52 7.93 -2.13
CA LYS A 42 15.24 6.62 -1.51
C LYS A 42 14.55 5.68 -2.49
N ALA A 43 13.55 6.17 -3.24
CA ALA A 43 12.88 5.38 -4.26
C ALA A 43 13.85 4.86 -5.33
N ALA A 44 14.74 5.74 -5.83
CA ALA A 44 15.76 5.35 -6.81
C ALA A 44 16.71 4.27 -6.29
N ARG A 45 17.05 4.28 -4.99
CA ARG A 45 17.85 3.21 -4.37
C ARG A 45 17.11 1.87 -4.33
N LEU A 46 15.81 1.90 -4.02
CA LEU A 46 14.97 0.69 -4.06
C LEU A 46 14.87 0.12 -5.47
N ASP A 47 14.70 0.98 -6.49
CA ASP A 47 14.68 0.55 -7.89
C ASP A 47 16.00 -0.13 -8.29
N GLN A 48 17.15 0.41 -7.86
CA GLN A 48 18.46 -0.22 -8.08
C GLN A 48 18.58 -1.58 -7.38
N MET A 49 18.08 -1.71 -6.15
CA MET A 49 18.07 -2.99 -5.43
C MET A 49 17.18 -4.02 -6.14
N ILE A 50 15.99 -3.62 -6.60
CA ILE A 50 15.07 -4.49 -7.36
C ILE A 50 15.75 -4.97 -8.64
N ALA A 51 16.39 -4.06 -9.39
CA ALA A 51 17.11 -4.42 -10.62
C ALA A 51 18.23 -5.43 -10.35
N THR A 52 18.98 -5.25 -9.26
CA THR A 52 20.08 -6.16 -8.88
C THR A 52 19.54 -7.56 -8.50
N LEU A 53 18.45 -7.62 -7.74
CA LEU A 53 17.81 -8.89 -7.38
C LEU A 53 17.24 -9.61 -8.61
N GLN A 54 16.64 -8.88 -9.55
CA GLN A 54 16.15 -9.45 -10.81
C GLN A 54 17.29 -10.00 -11.69
N GLN A 55 18.43 -9.30 -11.75
CA GLN A 55 19.62 -9.79 -12.46
C GLN A 55 20.21 -11.03 -11.79
N GLY A 56 20.26 -11.07 -10.45
CA GLY A 56 20.69 -12.25 -9.69
C GLY A 56 19.75 -13.45 -9.88
N ALA A 57 18.44 -13.22 -9.94
CA ALA A 57 17.45 -14.25 -10.24
C ALA A 57 17.56 -14.77 -11.69
N ALA A 58 17.88 -13.89 -12.65
CA ALA A 58 18.11 -14.27 -14.04
C ALA A 58 19.42 -15.03 -14.26
N TYR A 59 20.40 -14.90 -13.34
CA TYR A 59 21.68 -15.61 -13.38
C TYR A 59 21.69 -16.90 -12.55
N ALA A 60 20.58 -17.30 -11.93
CA ALA A 60 20.50 -18.62 -11.30
C ALA A 60 20.65 -19.69 -12.41
N PRO A 61 21.76 -20.46 -12.47
CA PRO A 61 21.80 -21.60 -13.37
C PRO A 61 20.66 -22.53 -12.96
N GLU A 62 19.85 -22.95 -13.94
CA GLU A 62 18.89 -24.03 -13.74
C GLU A 62 19.59 -25.17 -12.98
N PRO A 63 18.99 -25.71 -11.90
CA PRO A 63 19.51 -26.94 -11.33
C PRO A 63 19.40 -28.01 -12.40
N ALA A 64 20.54 -28.33 -13.01
CA ALA A 64 20.68 -29.44 -13.93
C ALA A 64 20.06 -30.68 -13.28
N GLN A 65 19.10 -31.24 -13.99
CA GLN A 65 18.45 -32.50 -13.65
C GLN A 65 19.52 -33.57 -13.41
N ALA A 66 19.79 -33.90 -12.16
CA ALA A 66 20.43 -35.15 -11.80
C ALA A 66 19.31 -36.12 -11.43
N ALA A 67 18.81 -36.81 -12.45
CA ALA A 67 18.05 -38.03 -12.25
C ALA A 67 18.98 -39.13 -11.73
N ASP A 68 18.46 -39.85 -10.74
CA ASP A 68 18.65 -41.28 -10.51
C ASP A 68 19.86 -41.73 -9.67
N GLN A 69 19.60 -42.10 -8.41
CA GLN A 69 19.57 -43.52 -8.03
C GLN A 69 19.16 -43.78 -6.56
N ALA A 70 18.22 -44.73 -6.45
CA ALA A 70 18.17 -45.85 -5.49
C ALA A 70 17.74 -45.67 -4.02
N GLU A 71 16.73 -46.46 -3.69
CA GLU A 71 16.04 -46.69 -2.42
C GLU A 71 16.92 -47.25 -1.30
N THR A 72 16.60 -46.90 -0.03
CA THR A 72 16.60 -47.86 1.09
C THR A 72 15.85 -47.34 2.34
N LYS A 73 14.61 -47.82 2.49
CA LYS A 73 13.96 -48.42 3.68
C LYS A 73 14.20 -47.89 5.13
N ALA A 74 13.09 -47.39 5.71
CA ALA A 74 12.53 -47.53 7.07
C ALA A 74 13.27 -46.98 8.33
N GLU A 75 12.57 -46.18 9.14
CA GLU A 75 12.02 -46.56 10.47
C GLU A 75 11.14 -45.42 11.03
N ALA A 76 10.31 -45.72 12.04
CA ALA A 76 9.10 -45.02 12.47
C ALA A 76 9.26 -43.75 13.34
N ARG A 77 8.19 -42.93 13.34
CA ARG A 77 7.83 -41.77 14.20
C ARG A 77 7.91 -42.07 15.72
N PRO A 78 8.09 -41.05 16.59
CA PRO A 78 6.97 -40.17 17.00
C PRO A 78 7.31 -38.66 17.08
N ALA A 79 6.27 -37.83 16.89
CA ALA A 79 6.28 -36.38 17.02
C ALA A 79 6.29 -35.92 18.49
N PRO A 80 6.68 -34.66 18.74
CA PRO A 80 5.92 -33.83 19.67
C PRO A 80 5.60 -32.43 19.13
N ASP A 81 4.33 -32.08 19.36
CA ASP A 81 3.75 -30.75 19.61
C ASP A 81 3.75 -29.68 18.50
N ASP A 82 2.71 -29.78 17.67
CA ASP A 82 2.09 -28.66 16.98
C ASP A 82 1.51 -27.65 17.99
N GLU A 83 2.03 -26.42 18.01
CA GLU A 83 1.26 -25.27 18.42
C GLU A 83 0.23 -24.93 17.32
N PRO A 84 -1.04 -24.62 17.67
CA PRO A 84 -2.10 -24.48 16.69
C PRO A 84 -1.95 -23.16 15.93
N VAL A 85 -1.47 -23.26 14.68
CA VAL A 85 -1.66 -22.21 13.68
C VAL A 85 -3.17 -22.06 13.45
N PRO A 86 -3.76 -20.86 13.58
CA PRO A 86 -5.17 -20.67 13.34
C PRO A 86 -5.48 -20.87 11.85
N ASP A 87 -6.11 -22.01 11.60
CA ASP A 87 -7.12 -22.33 10.59
C ASP A 87 -6.93 -21.68 9.20
N GLU A 88 -6.23 -22.40 8.31
CA GLU A 88 -6.18 -22.12 6.87
C GLU A 88 -7.44 -22.60 6.11
N ALA A 89 -8.49 -23.02 6.82
CA ALA A 89 -9.77 -23.32 6.19
C ALA A 89 -10.46 -22.00 5.74
N GLU A 90 -10.74 -21.90 4.44
CA GLU A 90 -11.49 -20.83 3.76
C GLU A 90 -10.72 -19.61 3.20
N ARG A 91 -9.43 -19.73 2.87
CA ARG A 91 -8.83 -18.75 1.93
C ARG A 91 -9.41 -18.95 0.53
N MET A 92 -10.43 -18.16 0.18
CA MET A 92 -10.96 -18.10 -1.19
C MET A 92 -9.84 -17.68 -2.16
N PRO A 93 -9.72 -18.29 -3.35
CA PRO A 93 -8.70 -17.91 -4.32
C PRO A 93 -8.92 -16.46 -4.77
N ALA A 94 -8.01 -15.58 -4.35
CA ALA A 94 -8.07 -14.16 -4.67
C ALA A 94 -7.86 -13.93 -6.18
N PRO A 95 -8.79 -13.27 -6.90
CA PRO A 95 -8.60 -12.96 -8.31
C PRO A 95 -7.42 -12.01 -8.50
N LYS A 96 -6.54 -12.31 -9.45
CA LYS A 96 -5.44 -11.40 -9.82
C LYS A 96 -6.02 -10.19 -10.56
N VAL A 97 -5.84 -9.00 -9.98
CA VAL A 97 -6.34 -7.74 -10.54
C VAL A 97 -5.20 -6.83 -10.98
N SER A 98 -5.43 -6.05 -12.04
CA SER A 98 -4.45 -5.07 -12.50
C SER A 98 -4.41 -3.85 -11.57
N GLY A 99 -3.35 -3.78 -10.75
CA GLY A 99 -3.02 -2.65 -9.88
C GLY A 99 -2.67 -3.10 -8.46
N LEU A 100 -1.54 -2.62 -7.93
CA LEU A 100 -1.03 -3.04 -6.61
C LEU A 100 -2.05 -2.77 -5.48
N VAL A 101 -2.62 -1.57 -5.43
CA VAL A 101 -3.66 -1.20 -4.44
C VAL A 101 -4.92 -2.04 -4.59
N ALA A 102 -5.30 -2.33 -5.83
CA ALA A 102 -6.47 -3.18 -6.11
C ALA A 102 -6.23 -4.61 -5.63
N GLN A 103 -5.02 -5.14 -5.80
CA GLN A 103 -4.64 -6.46 -5.32
C GLN A 103 -4.65 -6.51 -3.79
N VAL A 104 -4.11 -5.48 -3.11
CA VAL A 104 -4.15 -5.40 -1.64
C VAL A 104 -5.58 -5.43 -1.11
N ILE A 105 -6.50 -4.70 -1.74
CA ILE A 105 -7.93 -4.70 -1.35
C ILE A 105 -8.55 -6.08 -1.56
N VAL A 106 -8.28 -6.71 -2.70
CA VAL A 106 -8.79 -8.04 -3.03
C VAL A 106 -8.23 -9.10 -2.09
N ASP A 107 -6.95 -9.06 -1.77
CA ASP A 107 -6.29 -9.99 -0.85
C ASP A 107 -6.81 -9.81 0.58
N ALA A 108 -7.02 -8.57 1.03
CA ALA A 108 -7.62 -8.29 2.33
C ALA A 108 -9.05 -8.86 2.42
N LEU A 109 -9.84 -8.70 1.36
CA LEU A 109 -11.20 -9.23 1.31
C LEU A 109 -11.23 -10.75 1.16
N ALA A 110 -10.29 -11.35 0.44
CA ALA A 110 -10.14 -12.80 0.35
C ALA A 110 -9.74 -13.41 1.70
N LYS A 111 -8.89 -12.73 2.48
CA LYS A 111 -8.54 -13.13 3.86
C LYS A 111 -9.73 -13.00 4.81
N ALA A 112 -10.60 -12.01 4.61
CA ALA A 112 -11.81 -11.84 5.43
C ALA A 112 -12.93 -12.83 5.05
N GLY A 113 -12.90 -13.39 3.85
CA GLY A 113 -13.84 -14.40 3.38
C GLY A 113 -15.30 -13.96 3.53
N ALA A 114 -16.14 -14.86 4.05
CA ALA A 114 -17.58 -14.62 4.25
C ALA A 114 -17.90 -13.54 5.30
N LYS A 115 -16.93 -13.13 6.13
CA LYS A 115 -17.10 -12.04 7.10
C LYS A 115 -17.17 -10.67 6.41
N GLY A 116 -16.46 -10.52 5.29
CA GLY A 116 -16.26 -9.24 4.61
C GLY A 116 -15.46 -8.24 5.44
N LEU A 117 -15.18 -7.08 4.88
CA LEU A 117 -14.49 -5.99 5.58
C LEU A 117 -15.28 -4.69 5.47
N SER A 118 -15.36 -3.95 6.57
CA SER A 118 -15.93 -2.60 6.56
C SER A 118 -15.11 -1.65 5.67
N GLY A 119 -15.71 -0.53 5.29
CA GLY A 119 -15.02 0.51 4.53
C GLY A 119 -13.72 0.98 5.21
N THR A 120 -13.72 1.08 6.54
CA THR A 120 -12.55 1.49 7.33
C THR A 120 -11.48 0.41 7.34
N GLU A 121 -11.84 -0.86 7.56
CA GLU A 121 -10.85 -1.95 7.58
C GLU A 121 -10.17 -2.15 6.22
N VAL A 122 -10.90 -1.95 5.12
CA VAL A 122 -10.27 -1.96 3.78
C VAL A 122 -9.31 -0.77 3.62
N ASN A 123 -9.65 0.40 4.18
CA ASN A 123 -8.74 1.56 4.15
C ASN A 123 -7.49 1.32 5.00
N ASP A 124 -7.65 0.67 6.16
CA ASP A 124 -6.54 0.33 7.04
C ASP A 124 -5.61 -0.68 6.35
N ALA A 125 -6.14 -1.72 5.71
CA ALA A 125 -5.32 -2.67 4.94
C ALA A 125 -4.52 -2.01 3.81
N VAL A 126 -5.09 -1.01 3.14
CA VAL A 126 -4.39 -0.23 2.10
C VAL A 126 -3.32 0.69 2.70
N ARG A 127 -3.59 1.29 3.87
CA ARG A 127 -2.63 2.13 4.60
C ARG A 127 -1.47 1.31 5.15
N ASP A 128 -1.74 0.12 5.67
CA ASP A 128 -0.72 -0.81 6.18
C ASP A 128 0.20 -1.31 5.06
N ALA A 129 -0.32 -1.38 3.82
CA ALA A 129 0.47 -1.62 2.62
C ALA A 129 1.23 -0.38 2.09
N GLY A 130 1.17 0.75 2.79
CA GLY A 130 1.91 1.98 2.48
C GLY A 130 1.25 2.89 1.43
N TYR A 131 -0.03 2.68 1.11
CA TYR A 131 -0.75 3.48 0.12
C TYR A 131 -1.68 4.52 0.75
N THR A 132 -2.04 5.55 -0.02
CA THR A 132 -2.89 6.64 0.43
C THR A 132 -4.38 6.27 0.45
N LEU A 133 -5.15 6.94 1.30
CA LEU A 133 -6.60 6.77 1.39
C LEU A 133 -7.33 7.10 0.07
N ASP A 134 -6.88 8.14 -0.63
CA ASP A 134 -7.42 8.50 -1.95
C ASP A 134 -7.23 7.37 -2.98
N ALA A 135 -6.09 6.66 -2.92
CA ALA A 135 -5.87 5.49 -3.76
C ALA A 135 -6.81 4.33 -3.40
N SER A 136 -7.13 4.12 -2.11
CA SER A 136 -8.11 3.13 -1.66
C SER A 136 -9.50 3.42 -2.24
N GLU A 137 -10.01 4.64 -2.09
CA GLU A 137 -11.36 5.01 -2.53
C GLU A 137 -11.54 4.92 -4.05
N LYS A 138 -10.54 5.37 -4.81
CA LYS A 138 -10.51 5.23 -6.27
C LYS A 138 -10.54 3.75 -6.69
N ASN A 139 -9.75 2.90 -6.03
CA ASN A 139 -9.70 1.48 -6.38
C ASN A 139 -10.95 0.72 -5.93
N LYS A 140 -11.57 1.04 -4.79
CA LYS A 140 -12.88 0.49 -4.40
C LYS A 140 -13.96 0.77 -5.44
N THR A 141 -14.03 2.01 -5.90
CA THR A 141 -14.98 2.40 -6.96
C THR A 141 -14.70 1.66 -8.27
N ARG A 142 -13.42 1.56 -8.65
CA ARG A 142 -12.99 0.84 -9.86
C ARG A 142 -13.28 -0.66 -9.80
N LEU A 143 -13.03 -1.29 -8.66
CA LEU A 143 -13.26 -2.72 -8.47
C LEU A 143 -14.76 -3.05 -8.42
N LYS A 144 -15.58 -2.17 -7.84
CA LYS A 144 -17.05 -2.26 -7.90
C LYS A 144 -17.55 -2.18 -9.35
N ASN A 145 -17.04 -1.23 -10.13
CA ASN A 145 -17.41 -1.09 -11.55
C ASN A 145 -17.00 -2.31 -12.39
N LYS A 146 -15.91 -2.99 -12.01
CA LYS A 146 -15.46 -4.24 -12.64
C LYS A 146 -16.21 -5.48 -12.13
N ASN A 147 -17.22 -5.33 -11.27
CA ASN A 147 -17.97 -6.43 -10.66
C ASN A 147 -17.12 -7.44 -9.85
N LEU A 148 -15.98 -7.01 -9.31
CA LEU A 148 -15.08 -7.89 -8.53
C LEU A 148 -15.36 -7.86 -7.03
N VAL A 149 -16.05 -6.82 -6.58
CA VAL A 149 -16.44 -6.62 -5.18
C VAL A 149 -17.83 -6.02 -5.15
N TYR A 150 -18.60 -6.41 -4.14
CA TYR A 150 -19.88 -5.79 -3.86
C TYR A 150 -19.86 -5.18 -2.46
N HIS A 151 -20.62 -4.09 -2.31
CA HIS A 151 -20.83 -3.44 -1.03
C HIS A 151 -22.24 -3.75 -0.56
N ASP A 152 -22.37 -4.47 0.54
CA ASP A 152 -23.66 -4.65 1.19
C ASP A 152 -23.99 -3.39 1.99
N ARG A 153 -25.04 -2.68 1.57
CA ARG A 153 -25.51 -1.48 2.27
C ARG A 153 -26.13 -1.78 3.63
N LYS A 154 -26.61 -3.01 3.87
CA LYS A 154 -27.19 -3.39 5.16
C LYS A 154 -26.11 -3.67 6.19
N ALA A 155 -25.09 -4.45 5.81
CA ALA A 155 -23.95 -4.72 6.66
C ALA A 155 -22.94 -3.56 6.72
N GLN A 156 -22.90 -2.65 5.72
CA GLN A 156 -21.80 -1.68 5.52
C GLN A 156 -20.43 -2.35 5.32
N HIS A 157 -20.45 -3.56 4.76
CA HIS A 157 -19.27 -4.37 4.50
C HIS A 157 -19.07 -4.57 2.99
N TRP A 158 -17.81 -4.66 2.62
CA TRP A 158 -17.32 -5.02 1.31
C TRP A 158 -17.02 -6.51 1.30
N TYR A 159 -17.37 -7.15 0.20
CA TYR A 159 -17.18 -8.57 -0.01
C TYR A 159 -16.62 -8.81 -1.40
N LEU A 160 -15.73 -9.78 -1.50
CA LEU A 160 -15.26 -10.27 -2.80
C LEU A 160 -16.44 -10.92 -3.54
N LYS A 161 -16.64 -10.57 -4.81
CA LYS A 161 -17.59 -11.28 -5.65
C LYS A 161 -16.86 -12.47 -6.26
N ASP A 162 -17.37 -13.66 -5.97
CA ASP A 162 -16.78 -14.91 -6.46
C ASP A 162 -16.87 -14.97 -8.00
N PRO A 163 -15.75 -15.06 -8.75
CA PRO A 163 -15.79 -15.14 -10.21
C PRO A 163 -16.43 -16.44 -10.73
N THR A 164 -16.68 -17.43 -9.86
CA THR A 164 -17.31 -18.70 -10.22
C THR A 164 -18.84 -18.71 -10.16
N LYS A 165 -19.47 -17.69 -9.57
CA LYS A 165 -20.93 -17.51 -9.58
C LYS A 165 -21.31 -16.33 -10.49
N ALA A 166 -21.40 -16.63 -11.79
CA ALA A 166 -22.01 -15.77 -12.79
C ALA A 166 -23.53 -15.73 -12.64
#